data_AF-A0A7C6B0R9-F1
#
_entry.id   AF-A0A7C6B0R9-F1
#
_cell.length_a   1.000
_cell.length_b   1.000
_cell.length_c   1.000
_cell.angle_alpha   90.00
_cell.angle_beta   90.00
_cell.angle_gamma   90.00
#
_symmetry.space_group_name_H-M   'P 1'
#
loop_
_entity.id
_entity.type
_entity.pdbx_description
1 polymer ?
#
loop_
_entity_poly.entity_id
_entity_poly.type
_entity_poly.pdbx_seq_one_letter_code
_entity_poly.pdbx_strand_id
1 'polypeptide(L)' 'MLTEQQVAKSWYSLFSKGPIDQATIERAESLLRHLRPESPLHYRLLKELEEIRSRVLQNTKT' A
#
# COMPACT_ATOMS: atom_id res chain seq x y z
N MET A 1 5.96 7.47 15.31
CA MET A 1 5.00 7.76 14.22
C MET A 1 5.80 8.21 13.01
N LEU A 2 5.56 7.61 11.82
CA LEU A 2 6.22 8.03 10.58
C LEU A 2 5.56 9.31 10.06
N THR A 3 6.32 10.16 9.37
CA THR A 3 5.75 11.30 8.64
C THR A 3 5.13 10.85 7.32
N GLU A 4 4.27 11.68 6.74
CA GLU A 4 3.66 11.41 5.42
C GLU A 4 4.72 11.16 4.33
N GLN A 5 5.81 11.93 4.34
CA GLN A 5 6.92 11.73 3.40
C GLN A 5 7.62 10.38 3.61
N GLN A 6 7.83 9.97 4.86
CA GLN A 6 8.45 8.67 5.16
C GLN A 6 7.54 7.52 4.72
N VAL A 7 6.24 7.62 4.97
CA VAL A 7 5.26 6.62 4.52
C VAL A 7 5.23 6.54 2.99
N ALA A 8 5.17 7.67 2.29
CA ALA A 8 5.21 7.70 0.83
C ALA A 8 6.48 7.03 0.27
N LYS A 9 7.65 7.34 0.84
CA LYS A 9 8.91 6.71 0.42
C LYS A 9 8.91 5.20 0.63
N SER A 10 8.45 4.75 1.79
CA SER A 10 8.32 3.32 2.11
C SER A 10 7.31 2.62 1.20
N TRP A 11 6.20 3.28 0.87
CA TRP A 11 5.19 2.78 -0.06
C TRP A 11 5.77 2.51 -1.45
N TYR A 12 6.37 3.52 -2.08
CA TYR A 12 6.96 3.35 -3.41
C TYR A 12 8.09 2.32 -3.39
N SER A 13 8.92 2.31 -2.34
CA SER A 13 9.96 1.30 -2.19
C SER A 13 9.40 -0.12 -2.12
N LEU A 14 8.31 -0.33 -1.39
CA LEU A 14 7.67 -1.62 -1.18
C LEU A 14 7.17 -2.23 -2.50
N PHE A 15 6.63 -1.41 -3.40
CA PHE A 15 6.13 -1.87 -4.70
C PHE A 15 7.13 -1.75 -5.85
N SER A 16 8.28 -1.12 -5.64
CA SER A 16 9.31 -0.94 -6.68
C SER A 16 10.13 -2.19 -6.97
N LYS A 17 10.18 -3.16 -6.05
CA LYS A 17 11.06 -4.33 -6.16
C LYS A 17 10.37 -5.58 -5.61
N GLY A 18 10.37 -6.64 -6.40
CA GLY A 18 9.89 -7.96 -5.99
C GLY A 18 8.44 -8.27 -6.39
N PRO A 19 7.99 -9.49 -6.09
CA PRO A 19 6.62 -9.91 -6.38
C PRO A 19 5.62 -9.18 -5.48
N ILE A 20 4.46 -8.83 -6.05
CA ILE A 20 3.34 -8.26 -5.30
C ILE A 20 2.47 -9.43 -4.81
N ASP A 21 2.75 -9.88 -3.59
CA ASP A 21 2.09 -10.99 -2.91
C ASP A 21 1.30 -10.52 -1.67
N GLN A 22 0.62 -11.46 -1.00
CA GLN A 22 -0.17 -11.15 0.20
C GLN A 22 0.67 -10.47 1.30
N ALA A 23 1.93 -10.90 1.49
CA ALA A 23 2.82 -10.30 2.48
C ALA A 23 3.16 -8.83 2.15
N THR A 24 3.28 -8.51 0.87
CA THR A 24 3.49 -7.13 0.40
C THR A 24 2.25 -6.27 0.68
N ILE A 25 1.05 -6.80 0.46
CA ILE A 25 -0.21 -6.12 0.78
C ILE A 25 -0.34 -5.84 2.29
N GLU A 26 -0.05 -6.83 3.13
CA GLU A 26 -0.11 -6.65 4.59
C GLU A 26 0.87 -5.57 5.10
N ARG A 27 2.06 -5.50 4.51
CA ARG A 27 3.03 -4.44 4.81
C ARG A 27 2.51 -3.06 4.38
N ALA A 28 1.86 -2.97 3.22
CA ALA A 28 1.27 -1.74 2.72
C ALA A 28 0.13 -1.25 3.63
N GLU A 29 -0.72 -2.15 4.12
CA GLU A 29 -1.75 -1.83 5.12
C GLU A 29 -1.14 -1.31 6.42
N SER A 30 -0.05 -1.94 6.87
CA SER A 30 0.66 -1.48 8.07
C SER A 30 1.23 -0.07 7.89
N LEU A 31 1.71 0.29 6.70
CA LEU A 31 2.17 1.66 6.41
C LEU A 31 1.02 2.67 6.50
N LEU A 32 -0.17 2.34 5.96
CA LEU A 32 -1.35 3.20 6.03
C LEU A 32 -1.80 3.51 7.46
N ARG A 33 -1.70 2.54 8.38
CA ARG A 33 -2.05 2.74 9.81
C ARG A 33 -1.21 3.82 10.51
N HIS A 34 -0.09 4.23 9.92
CA HIS A 34 0.73 5.32 10.45
C HIS A 34 0.26 6.71 9.99
N LEU A 35 -0.61 6.78 8.97
CA LEU A 35 -1.19 8.03 8.49
C LEU A 35 -2.48 8.33 9.23
N ARG A 36 -2.79 9.63 9.37
CA ARG A 36 -4.10 10.06 9.88
C ARG A 36 -5.17 9.77 8.83
N PRO A 37 -6.37 9.29 9.21
CA PRO A 37 -7.44 9.01 8.25
C PRO A 37 -7.84 10.20 7.38
N GLU A 38 -7.73 11.42 7.91
CA GLU A 38 -8.07 12.66 7.20
C GLU A 38 -6.96 13.12 6.24
N SER A 39 -5.80 12.46 6.25
CA SER A 39 -4.69 12.78 5.35
C SER A 39 -5.10 12.52 3.89
N PRO A 40 -4.88 13.48 2.97
CA PRO A 40 -5.05 13.25 1.54
C PRO A 40 -4.16 12.11 1.02
N LEU A 41 -2.97 11.92 1.63
CA LEU A 41 -2.08 10.82 1.28
C LEU A 41 -2.67 9.48 1.71
N HIS A 42 -3.27 9.40 2.90
CA HIS A 42 -3.94 8.18 3.36
C HIS A 42 -5.03 7.76 2.38
N TYR A 43 -5.92 8.68 1.98
CA TYR A 43 -6.98 8.39 1.02
C TYR A 43 -6.43 7.90 -0.33
N ARG A 44 -5.38 8.56 -0.86
CA ARG A 44 -4.76 8.17 -2.13
C ARG A 44 -4.17 6.77 -2.06
N LEU A 45 -3.31 6.51 -1.07
CA LEU A 45 -2.63 5.24 -0.93
C LEU A 45 -3.60 4.09 -0.60
N LEU A 46 -4.70 4.37 0.11
CA LEU A 46 -5.78 3.40 0.33
C LEU A 46 -6.43 3.00 -1.00
N LYS A 47 -6.73 3.96 -1.88
CA LYS A 47 -7.29 3.67 -3.21
C LYS A 47 -6.33 2.85 -4.08
N GLU A 48 -5.06 3.21 -4.08
CA GLU A 48 -4.02 2.43 -4.76
C GLU A 48 -3.98 0.98 -4.23
N LEU A 49 -4.07 0.80 -2.90
CA LEU A 49 -4.08 -0.54 -2.29
C LEU A 49 -5.25 -1.40 -2.75
N GLU A 50 -6.45 -0.81 -2.82
CA GLU A 50 -7.66 -1.49 -3.27
C GLU A 50 -7.50 -2.01 -4.70
N GLU A 51 -6.93 -1.19 -5.59
CA GLU A 51 -6.64 -1.60 -6.97
C GLU A 51 -5.61 -2.72 -7.02
N ILE A 52 -4.51 -2.60 -6.27
CA ILE A 52 -3.45 -3.62 -6.24
C ILE A 52 -4.03 -4.95 -5.74
N ARG A 53 -4.81 -4.94 -4.66
CA ARG A 53 -5.45 -6.14 -4.11
C ARG A 53 -6.40 -6.79 -5.12
N SER A 54 -7.19 -5.98 -5.82
CA SER A 54 -8.09 -6.46 -6.88
C SER A 54 -7.31 -7.19 -7.99
N ARG A 55 -6.18 -6.61 -8.45
CA ARG A 55 -5.33 -7.21 -9.49
C ARG A 55 -4.67 -8.50 -9.02
N VAL A 56 -4.16 -8.55 -7.78
CA VAL A 56 -3.59 -9.78 -7.21
C VAL A 56 -4.65 -10.88 -7.16
N LEU A 57 -5.87 -10.57 -6.70
CA LEU A 57 -6.98 -11.52 -6.65
C LEU A 57 -7.37 -12.03 -8.04
N GLN A 58 -7.43 -11.15 -9.05
CA GLN A 58 -7.70 -11.54 -10.43
C GLN A 58 -6.59 -12.44 -11.00
N ASN A 59 -5.33 -12.12 -10.72
CA ASN A 59 -4.19 -12.91 -11.17
C ASN A 59 -4.16 -14.32 -10.55
N THR A 60 -4.70 -14.50 -9.34
CA THR A 60 -4.81 -15.84 -8.70
C THR A 60 -5.96 -16.70 -9.22
N LYS A 61 -6.91 -16.14 -9.99
CA LYS A 61 -8.07 -16.86 -10.52
C LYS A 61 -7.90 -17.34 -11.96
N THR A 62 -6.74 -17.10 -12.56
CA THR A 62 -6.41 -17.46 -13.95
C THR A 62 -5.35 -18.55 -13.95
#